data_AF-A0A369UID1-F1
#
_entry.id   AF-A0A369UID1-F1
#
_cell.length_a   1.000
_cell.length_b   1.000
_cell.length_c   1.000
_cell.angle_alpha   90.00
_cell.angle_beta   90.00
_cell.angle_gamma   90.00
#
_symmetry.space_group_name_H-M   'P 1'
#
loop_
_entity.id
_entity.type
_entity.pdbx_description
1 polymer ?
#
loop_
_entity_poly.entity_id
_entity_poly.type
_entity_poly.pdbx_seq_one_letter_code
_entity_poly.pdbx_strand_id
1 'polypeptide(L)'
;MTPFVMFSLALRIIGAWVTFSAVEYFLTSFNMTHGLYTSASTQVMAIVNQAVLHLLVGFVLIKFAPFLASLVYPAEASCQPSVESSEETE
;
A
#
# COMPACT_ATOMS: atom_id res chain seq x y z
N MET A 1 -11.14 17.29 -0.33
CA MET A 1 -9.98 16.46 0.12
C MET A 1 -8.79 16.83 -0.73
N THR A 2 -7.59 16.98 -0.16
CA THR A 2 -6.38 17.25 -0.95
C THR A 2 -5.98 16.01 -1.76
N PRO A 3 -5.33 16.16 -2.94
CA PRO A 3 -4.92 15.03 -3.77
C PRO A 3 -4.02 14.04 -3.01
N PHE A 4 -3.17 14.54 -2.11
CA PHE A 4 -2.36 13.74 -1.19
C PHE A 4 -3.21 12.78 -0.33
N VAL A 5 -4.31 13.25 0.24
CA VAL A 5 -5.20 12.43 1.09
C VAL A 5 -5.92 11.36 0.27
N MET A 6 -6.35 11.70 -0.96
CA MET A 6 -7.01 10.72 -1.84
C MET A 6 -6.03 9.63 -2.31
N PHE A 7 -4.80 10.00 -2.64
CA PHE A 7 -3.77 9.05 -3.04
C PHE A 7 -3.35 8.13 -1.88
N SER A 8 -3.19 8.68 -0.68
CA SER A 8 -2.93 7.89 0.53
C SER A 8 -4.07 6.93 0.86
N LEU A 9 -5.32 7.35 0.66
CA LEU A 9 -6.49 6.49 0.80
C LEU A 9 -6.49 5.35 -0.25
N ALA A 10 -6.18 5.67 -1.51
CA ALA A 10 -6.08 4.67 -2.57
C ALA A 10 -4.99 3.63 -2.29
N LEU A 11 -3.81 4.05 -1.81
CA LEU A 11 -2.73 3.15 -1.38
C LEU A 11 -3.18 2.17 -0.29
N ARG A 12 -3.99 2.64 0.67
CA ARG A 12 -4.54 1.78 1.72
C ARG A 12 -5.58 0.80 1.20
N ILE A 13 -6.44 1.23 0.27
CA ILE A 13 -7.44 0.35 -0.36
C ILE A 13 -6.74 -0.74 -1.17
N ILE A 14 -5.72 -0.38 -1.96
CA ILE A 14 -4.90 -1.34 -2.71
C ILE A 14 -4.17 -2.28 -1.76
N GLY A 15 -3.57 -1.77 -0.68
CA GLY A 15 -2.91 -2.60 0.32
C GLY A 15 -3.87 -3.58 1.01
N ALA A 16 -5.10 -3.16 1.32
CA ALA A 16 -6.13 -4.02 1.88
C ALA A 16 -6.56 -5.12 0.89
N TRP A 17 -6.73 -4.75 -0.39
CA TRP A 17 -7.02 -5.70 -1.47
C TRP A 17 -5.92 -6.76 -1.62
N VAL A 18 -4.66 -6.33 -1.66
CA VAL A 18 -3.51 -7.24 -1.76
C VAL A 18 -3.43 -8.18 -0.55
N THR A 19 -3.78 -7.68 0.64
CA THR A 19 -3.85 -8.51 1.86
C THR A 19 -4.96 -9.55 1.75
N PHE A 20 -6.12 -9.19 1.20
CA PHE A 20 -7.21 -10.15 0.95
C PHE A 20 -6.78 -11.25 -0.03
N SER A 21 -6.12 -10.89 -1.15
CA SER A 21 -5.56 -11.87 -2.08
C SER A 21 -4.53 -12.79 -1.43
N ALA A 22 -3.72 -12.30 -0.48
CA ALA A 22 -2.79 -13.14 0.28
C ALA A 22 -3.51 -14.24 1.06
N VAL A 23 -4.67 -13.94 1.64
CA VAL A 23 -5.51 -14.92 2.36
C VAL A 23 -6.06 -15.97 1.40
N GLU A 24 -6.48 -15.58 0.19
CA GLU A 24 -6.93 -16.54 -0.84
C GLU A 24 -5.82 -17.50 -1.27
N TYR A 25 -4.59 -17.01 -1.46
CA TYR A 25 -3.44 -17.87 -1.73
C TYR A 25 -3.14 -18.81 -0.57
N PHE A 26 -3.31 -18.35 0.68
CA PHE A 26 -3.13 -19.18 1.86
C PHE A 26 -4.16 -20.31 1.90
N LEU A 27 -5.44 -20.00 1.68
CA LEU A 27 -6.52 -21.00 1.58
C LEU A 27 -6.28 -22.00 0.45
N THR A 28 -5.82 -21.52 -0.70
CA THR A 28 -5.45 -22.37 -1.84
C THR A 28 -4.32 -23.33 -1.46
N SER A 29 -3.25 -22.84 -0.82
CA SER A 29 -2.14 -23.68 -0.36
C SER A 29 -2.57 -24.70 0.71
N PHE A 30 -3.47 -24.30 1.61
CA PHE A 30 -4.02 -25.17 2.64
C PHE A 30 -4.83 -26.33 2.02
N ASN A 31 -5.70 -26.01 1.06
CA ASN A 31 -6.48 -27.01 0.32
C ASN A 31 -5.57 -27.97 -0.46
N MET A 32 -4.50 -27.49 -1.08
CA MET A 32 -3.51 -28.34 -1.75
C MET A 32 -2.77 -29.26 -0.77
N THR A 33 -2.41 -28.76 0.42
CA THR A 33 -1.69 -29.54 1.44
C THR A 33 -2.56 -30.65 2.04
N HIS A 34 -3.88 -30.41 2.15
CA HIS A 34 -4.86 -31.41 2.61
C HIS A 34 -5.24 -32.45 1.55
N GLY A 35 -4.58 -32.46 0.38
CA GLY A 35 -4.78 -33.48 -0.64
C GLY A 35 -6.07 -33.33 -1.45
N LEU A 36 -6.76 -32.19 -1.35
CA LEU A 36 -7.91 -31.87 -2.23
C LEU A 36 -7.46 -31.63 -3.68
N TYR A 37 -6.15 -31.47 -3.91
CA TYR A 37 -5.51 -31.36 -5.22
C TYR A 37 -4.23 -32.21 -5.26
N THR A 38 -4.02 -32.98 -6.33
CA THR A 38 -2.71 -33.61 -6.61
C THR A 38 -1.75 -32.51 -7.03
N SER A 39 -0.93 -32.02 -6.12
CA SER A 39 0.03 -30.96 -6.41
C SER A 39 1.42 -31.39 -5.94
N ALA A 40 2.43 -31.18 -6.79
CA ALA A 40 3.81 -31.42 -6.40
C ALA A 40 4.18 -30.47 -5.26
N SER A 41 4.89 -30.96 -4.24
CA SER A 41 5.31 -30.17 -3.06
C SER A 41 5.91 -28.79 -3.41
N THR A 42 6.62 -28.69 -4.53
CA THR A 42 7.20 -27.45 -5.06
C THR A 42 6.15 -26.37 -5.40
N GLN A 43 4.97 -26.75 -5.90
CA GLN A 43 3.88 -25.81 -6.21
C GLN A 43 3.28 -25.21 -4.93
N VAL A 44 3.10 -26.02 -3.89
CA VAL A 44 2.54 -25.55 -2.61
C VAL A 44 3.47 -24.51 -1.97
N MET A 45 4.78 -24.78 -1.96
CA MET A 45 5.75 -23.83 -1.41
C MET A 45 5.81 -22.52 -2.22
N ALA A 46 5.68 -22.57 -3.54
CA ALA A 46 5.60 -21.37 -4.37
C ALA A 46 4.37 -20.50 -4.03
N ILE A 47 3.21 -21.13 -3.84
CA ILE A 47 1.96 -20.44 -3.49
C ILE A 47 2.06 -19.81 -2.10
N VAL A 48 2.64 -20.52 -1.12
CA VAL A 48 2.88 -19.98 0.23
C VAL A 48 3.83 -18.79 0.17
N ASN A 49 4.94 -18.88 -0.57
CA ASN A 49 5.85 -17.74 -0.73
C ASN A 49 5.16 -16.53 -1.36
N GLN A 50 4.32 -16.77 -2.36
CA GLN A 50 3.55 -15.72 -3.02
C GLN A 50 2.54 -15.07 -2.06
N ALA A 51 1.86 -15.86 -1.22
CA ALA A 51 0.97 -15.36 -0.18
C ALA A 51 1.70 -14.46 0.82
N VAL A 52 2.87 -14.90 1.32
CA VAL A 52 3.70 -14.13 2.26
C VAL A 52 4.17 -12.82 1.63
N LEU A 53 4.59 -12.85 0.37
CA LEU A 53 5.00 -11.66 -0.38
C LEU A 53 3.85 -10.65 -0.49
N HIS A 54 2.64 -11.12 -0.85
CA HIS A 54 1.45 -10.26 -0.92
C HIS A 54 1.11 -9.67 0.45
N LEU A 55 1.21 -10.45 1.53
CA LEU A 55 0.98 -9.97 2.89
C LEU A 55 1.96 -8.86 3.28
N LEU A 56 3.25 -9.03 2.98
CA LEU A 56 4.27 -8.01 3.21
C LEU A 56 4.00 -6.74 2.40
N VAL A 57 3.72 -6.88 1.11
CA VAL A 57 3.44 -5.74 0.22
C VAL A 57 2.20 -5.00 0.66
N GLY A 58 1.11 -5.71 0.97
CA GLY A 58 -0.14 -5.14 1.47
C GLY A 58 0.06 -4.38 2.78
N PHE A 59 0.82 -4.94 3.73
CA PHE A 59 1.12 -4.29 5.00
C PHE A 59 1.98 -3.03 4.82
N VAL A 60 2.99 -3.09 3.94
CA VAL A 60 3.83 -1.93 3.60
C VAL A 60 2.99 -0.83 2.97
N LEU A 61 2.13 -1.15 2.00
CA LEU A 61 1.21 -0.19 1.36
C LEU A 61 0.30 0.49 2.38
N ILE A 62 -0.25 -0.24 3.34
CA ILE A 62 -1.14 0.33 4.37
C ILE A 62 -0.36 1.21 5.35
N LYS A 63 0.74 0.70 5.90
CA LYS A 63 1.48 1.35 6.99
C LYS A 63 2.34 2.52 6.49
N PHE A 64 2.92 2.41 5.30
CA PHE A 64 3.75 3.44 4.68
C PHE A 64 2.99 4.25 3.62
N ALA A 65 1.66 4.13 3.50
CA ALA A 65 0.83 4.97 2.63
C ALA A 65 1.19 6.47 2.67
N PRO A 66 1.30 7.14 3.85
CA PRO A 66 1.63 8.57 3.88
C PRO A 66 3.07 8.86 3.42
N PHE A 67 4.01 7.95 3.68
CA PHE A 67 5.39 8.07 3.21
C PHE A 67 5.49 7.91 1.69
N LEU A 68 4.83 6.90 1.13
CA LEU A 68 4.71 6.68 -0.31
C LEU A 68 3.99 7.85 -1.01
N ALA A 69 2.95 8.40 -0.38
CA ALA A 69 2.26 9.58 -0.88
C ALA A 69 3.17 10.82 -0.89
N SER A 70 4.06 10.97 0.09
CA SER A 70 5.01 12.10 0.14
C SER A 70 6.13 12.02 -0.89
N LEU A 71 6.43 10.83 -1.42
CA LEU A 71 7.36 10.64 -2.54
C LEU A 71 6.77 11.14 -3.87
N VAL A 72 5.46 10.93 -4.07
CA VAL A 72 4.76 11.29 -5.32
C VAL A 72 4.29 12.74 -5.29
N TYR A 73 3.80 13.19 -4.14
CA TYR A 73 3.43 14.56 -3.87
C TYR A 73 4.38 15.10 -2.79
N PRO A 74 5.65 15.40 -3.14
CA PRO A 74 6.51 16.13 -2.24
C PRO A 74 5.79 17.42 -1.87
N ALA A 75 5.67 17.69 -0.57
CA ALA A 75 5.10 18.94 -0.11
C ALA A 75 5.88 20.06 -0.80
N GLU A 76 5.23 20.81 -1.68
CA GLU A 76 5.87 21.96 -2.28
C GLU A 76 6.40 22.81 -1.14
N ALA A 77 7.72 23.00 -1.15
CA ALA A 77 8.37 23.92 -0.25
C ALA A 77 7.62 25.24 -0.31
N SER A 78 7.37 25.85 0.87
CA SER A 78 6.94 27.24 1.04
C SER A 78 5.60 27.61 0.37
N CYS A 79 4.53 27.90 1.09
CA CYS A 79 4.46 29.03 2.01
C CYS A 79 5.34 30.21 1.58
N GLN A 80 4.99 30.88 0.48
CA GLN A 80 5.14 32.34 0.42
C GLN A 80 3.84 32.95 -0.12
N PRO A 81 2.96 33.39 0.78
CA PRO A 81 2.29 34.65 0.57
C PRO A 81 2.29 35.44 1.88
N SER A 82 3.32 36.27 2.12
CA SER A 82 3.22 37.48 2.96
C SER A 82 4.58 38.17 3.05
N VAL A 83 5.01 38.84 1.97
CA VAL A 83 5.64 40.15 2.19
C VAL A 83 4.52 41.14 1.97
N GLU A 84 3.76 41.35 3.04
CA GLU A 84 2.86 42.47 3.21
C GLU A 84 3.75 43.71 3.20
N SER A 85 3.89 44.34 2.03
CA SER A 85 4.46 45.69 1.91
C SER A 85 3.44 46.67 2.46
N SER A 86 3.30 46.69 3.78
CA SER A 86 2.80 47.85 4.50
C SER A 86 3.90 48.90 4.47
N GLU A 87 4.01 49.61 3.35
CA GLU A 87 4.65 50.92 3.35
C GLU A 87 3.56 51.93 3.74
N GLU A 88 3.77 52.49 4.93
CA GLU A 88 2.97 53.48 5.60
C GLU A 88 2.64 54.68 4.70
N THR A 89 1.37 55.07 4.72
CA THR A 89 0.97 56.47 4.62
C THR A 89 1.71 57.32 5.65
N GLU A 90 2.51 58.29 5.20
CA GLU A 90 2.36 59.73 5.49
C GLU A 90 3.24 60.60 4.57
#